data_AF-A0A2R9BV91-F1
#
_entry.id   AF-A0A2R9BV91-F1
#
_cell.length_a   1.000
_cell.length_b   1.000
_cell.length_c   1.000
_cell.angle_alpha   90.00
_cell.angle_beta   90.00
_cell.angle_gamma   90.00
#
_symmetry.space_group_name_H-M   'P 1'
#
loop_
_entity.id
_entity.type
_entity.pdbx_description
1 polymer ?
#
loop_
_entity_poly.entity_id
_entity_poly.type
_entity_poly.pdbx_seq_one_letter_code
_entity_poly.pdbx_strand_id
1 'polypeptide(L)'
;MAYYQEPSVETSIIKFKDQDFTTLRDHCLSMGRTFKDETFPAADSSIGQKLLQEKRLSNVIWKRPQDLPGGPPHFILDDISRFDIQQGGAGGKGENVPLLLHRDRLS
;
A
#
# COMPACT_ATOMS: atom_id res chain seq x y z
N MET A 1 -22.33 23.86 22.08
CA MET A 1 -22.97 22.64 21.54
C MET A 1 -22.41 22.42 20.15
N ALA A 2 -21.52 21.44 19.99
CA ALA A 2 -21.01 21.08 18.68
C ALA A 2 -22.05 20.18 18.00
N TYR A 3 -22.47 20.58 16.81
CA TYR A 3 -23.41 19.84 15.97
C TYR A 3 -22.67 18.60 15.46
N TYR A 4 -23.13 17.42 15.87
CA TYR A 4 -22.66 16.18 15.29
C TYR A 4 -23.16 16.13 13.86
N GLN A 5 -22.23 16.13 12.91
CA GLN A 5 -22.52 15.85 11.52
C GLN A 5 -22.87 14.36 11.42
N GLU A 6 -24.15 14.03 11.25
CA GLU A 6 -24.61 12.69 10.90
C GLU A 6 -23.92 12.23 9.60
N PRO A 7 -23.15 11.13 9.58
CA PRO A 7 -22.51 10.64 8.37
C PRO A 7 -23.54 9.83 7.58
N SER A 8 -24.43 10.51 6.86
CA SER A 8 -25.42 9.86 5.99
C SER A 8 -25.26 10.32 4.54
N VAL A 9 -24.12 9.95 3.97
CA VAL A 9 -24.03 9.73 2.53
C VAL A 9 -23.34 8.38 2.38
N GLU A 10 -24.13 7.31 2.28
CA GLU A 10 -23.63 6.03 1.78
C GLU A 10 -23.12 6.29 0.36
N THR A 11 -21.81 6.51 0.24
CA THR A 11 -21.17 6.58 -1.06
C THR A 11 -21.33 5.21 -1.71
N SER A 12 -22.05 5.16 -2.83
CA SER A 12 -22.13 3.94 -3.62
C SER A 12 -20.72 3.53 -4.04
N ILE A 13 -20.26 2.38 -3.53
CA ILE A 13 -18.91 1.88 -3.81
C ILE A 13 -18.86 1.48 -5.29
N ILE A 14 -18.08 2.22 -6.08
CA ILE A 14 -17.88 1.92 -7.51
C ILE A 14 -16.78 0.88 -7.63
N LYS A 15 -17.06 -0.22 -8.34
CA LYS A 15 -16.06 -1.27 -8.63
C LYS A 15 -15.09 -0.77 -9.69
N PHE A 16 -13.81 -0.67 -9.36
CA PHE A 16 -12.78 -0.36 -10.34
C PHE A 16 -12.60 -1.54 -11.30
N LYS A 17 -12.72 -1.29 -12.61
CA LYS A 17 -12.58 -2.31 -13.67
C LYS A 17 -13.44 -3.56 -13.43
N ASP A 18 -14.63 -3.38 -12.86
CA ASP A 18 -15.57 -4.45 -12.50
C ASP A 18 -15.00 -5.53 -11.55
N GLN A 19 -13.94 -5.19 -10.79
CA GLN A 19 -13.34 -6.10 -9.82
C GLN A 19 -14.13 -6.08 -8.51
N ASP A 20 -14.58 -7.26 -8.07
CA ASP A 20 -15.28 -7.48 -6.81
C ASP A 20 -14.40 -8.23 -5.81
N PHE A 21 -14.03 -7.59 -4.70
CA PHE A 21 -13.11 -8.17 -3.71
C PHE A 21 -13.59 -9.52 -3.17
N THR A 22 -14.85 -9.61 -2.73
CA THR A 22 -15.40 -10.82 -2.11
C THR A 22 -15.39 -11.98 -3.09
N THR A 23 -15.87 -11.76 -4.30
CA THR A 23 -15.91 -12.77 -5.37
C THR A 23 -14.51 -13.24 -5.74
N LEU A 24 -13.56 -12.31 -5.92
CA LEU A 24 -12.18 -12.63 -6.27
C LEU A 24 -11.48 -13.41 -5.15
N ARG A 25 -11.68 -13.01 -3.91
CA ARG A 25 -11.12 -13.70 -2.73
C ARG A 25 -11.65 -15.13 -2.65
N ASP A 26 -12.96 -15.32 -2.69
CA ASP A 26 -13.59 -16.63 -2.49
C ASP A 26 -13.20 -17.60 -3.61
N HIS A 27 -13.10 -17.11 -4.85
CA HIS A 27 -12.58 -17.89 -5.98
C HIS A 27 -11.11 -18.28 -5.81
N CYS A 28 -10.25 -17.39 -5.32
CA CYS A 28 -8.85 -17.74 -5.06
C CYS A 28 -8.70 -18.77 -3.94
N LEU A 29 -9.50 -18.63 -2.87
CA LEU A 29 -9.54 -19.55 -1.75
C LEU A 29 -10.04 -20.94 -2.18
N SER A 30 -11.11 -21.02 -2.98
CA SER A 30 -11.67 -22.29 -3.43
C SER A 30 -10.70 -23.11 -4.28
N MET A 31 -9.79 -22.45 -4.98
CA MET A 31 -8.73 -23.10 -5.76
C MET A 31 -7.39 -23.21 -5.02
N GLY A 32 -7.29 -22.75 -3.78
CA GLY A 32 -6.04 -22.79 -3.01
C GLY A 32 -4.90 -21.98 -3.65
N ARG A 33 -5.20 -20.90 -4.37
CA ARG A 33 -4.21 -20.08 -5.07
C ARG A 33 -4.17 -18.64 -4.59
N THR A 34 -3.02 -18.00 -4.69
CA THR A 34 -2.88 -16.56 -4.41
C THR A 34 -3.47 -15.73 -5.55
N PHE A 35 -4.15 -14.63 -5.22
CA PHE A 35 -4.65 -13.68 -6.20
C PHE A 35 -3.51 -13.01 -6.99
N LYS A 36 -3.69 -12.86 -8.31
CA LYS A 36 -2.86 -12.08 -9.21
C LYS A 36 -3.77 -11.09 -9.93
N ASP A 37 -3.39 -9.81 -9.91
CA ASP A 37 -4.19 -8.75 -10.53
C ASP A 37 -3.79 -8.58 -12.00
N GLU A 38 -4.65 -9.02 -12.92
CA GLU A 38 -4.43 -8.86 -14.36
C GLU A 38 -4.58 -7.39 -14.80
N THR A 39 -5.28 -6.57 -14.00
CA THR A 39 -5.51 -5.17 -14.34
C THR A 39 -4.35 -4.25 -13.91
N PHE A 40 -3.48 -4.76 -13.03
CA PHE A 40 -2.28 -4.11 -12.54
C PHE A 40 -1.19 -5.18 -12.30
N PRO A 41 -0.57 -5.70 -13.38
CA PRO A 41 0.33 -6.83 -13.30
C PRO A 41 1.63 -6.49 -12.55
N ALA A 42 2.28 -7.50 -11.98
CA ALA A 42 3.61 -7.39 -11.40
C ALA A 42 4.71 -7.26 -12.49
N ALA A 43 4.65 -6.18 -13.26
CA ALA A 43 5.49 -5.91 -14.42
C ALA A 43 5.94 -4.44 -14.46
N ASP A 44 6.97 -4.15 -15.24
CA ASP A 44 7.54 -2.81 -15.40
C ASP A 44 6.49 -1.77 -15.84
N SER A 45 5.50 -2.19 -16.64
CA SER A 45 4.37 -1.34 -17.05
C SER A 45 3.60 -0.74 -15.87
N SER A 46 3.57 -1.42 -14.72
CA SER A 46 2.89 -0.97 -13.50
C SER A 46 3.74 -0.05 -12.63
N ILE A 47 5.06 0.03 -12.85
CA ILE A 47 5.96 0.95 -12.15
C ILE A 47 5.86 2.35 -12.75
N GLY A 48 5.70 2.44 -14.08
CA GLY A 48 5.60 3.68 -14.82
C GLY A 48 6.91 4.09 -15.50
N GLN A 49 6.78 4.61 -16.73
CA GLN A 49 7.91 4.85 -17.63
C GLN A 49 8.96 5.81 -17.08
N LYS A 50 8.54 6.88 -16.38
CA LYS A 50 9.45 7.89 -15.83
C LYS A 50 10.45 7.28 -14.82
N LEU A 51 9.97 6.43 -13.92
CA LEU A 51 10.82 5.83 -12.88
C LEU A 51 11.78 4.78 -13.45
N LEU A 52 11.38 4.10 -14.53
CA LEU A 52 12.23 3.16 -15.26
C LEU A 52 13.32 3.88 -16.05
N GLN A 53 13.00 5.02 -16.68
CA GLN A 53 13.96 5.84 -17.45
C GLN A 53 15.05 6.44 -16.55
N GLU A 54 14.73 6.81 -15.31
CA GLU A 54 15.69 7.35 -14.34
C GLU A 54 16.73 6.29 -13.84
N LYS A 55 16.74 5.06 -14.40
CA LYS A 55 17.60 3.93 -14.01
C LYS A 55 17.55 3.54 -12.52
N ARG A 56 16.65 4.14 -11.74
CA ARG A 56 16.52 3.89 -10.30
C ARG A 56 15.94 2.51 -9.99
N LEU A 57 15.16 1.95 -10.92
CA LEU A 57 14.34 0.75 -10.69
C LEU A 57 14.56 -0.37 -11.71
N SER A 58 15.70 -0.40 -12.41
CA SER A 58 15.94 -1.37 -13.50
C SER A 58 16.04 -2.83 -13.05
N ASN A 59 16.08 -3.13 -11.75
CA ASN A 59 16.17 -4.48 -11.18
C ASN A 59 15.09 -4.75 -10.11
N VAL A 60 13.90 -4.16 -10.24
CA VAL A 60 12.81 -4.39 -9.29
C VAL A 60 12.30 -5.82 -9.39
N ILE A 61 12.18 -6.48 -8.24
CA ILE A 61 11.55 -7.79 -8.10
C ILE A 61 10.30 -7.63 -7.25
N TRP A 62 9.16 -8.05 -7.79
CA TRP A 62 7.90 -8.07 -7.06
C TRP A 62 7.89 -9.23 -6.07
N LYS A 63 7.62 -8.96 -4.80
CA LYS A 63 7.52 -9.96 -3.73
C LYS A 63 6.26 -9.74 -2.91
N ARG A 64 5.67 -10.82 -2.39
CA ARG A 64 4.59 -10.72 -1.41
C ARG A 64 5.18 -10.53 -0.01
N PRO A 65 4.43 -9.97 0.94
CA PRO A 65 4.88 -9.87 2.33
C PRO A 65 5.31 -11.20 2.94
N GLN A 66 4.68 -12.31 2.54
CA GLN A 66 5.02 -13.67 2.98
C GLN A 66 6.38 -14.17 2.47
N ASP A 67 6.91 -13.59 1.38
CA ASP A 67 8.19 -13.97 0.78
C ASP A 67 9.37 -13.18 1.37
N LEU A 68 9.09 -12.23 2.28
CA LEU A 68 10.11 -11.40 2.92
C LEU A 68 10.66 -12.09 4.18
N PRO A 69 11.95 -11.87 4.51
CA PRO A 69 12.50 -12.30 5.79
C PRO A 69 11.87 -11.49 6.93
N GLY A 70 11.63 -12.10 8.09
CA GLY A 70 11.14 -11.39 9.28
C GLY A 70 9.97 -12.04 10.03
N GLY A 71 9.50 -13.21 9.60
CA GLY A 71 8.37 -13.91 10.22
C GLY A 71 7.04 -13.63 9.51
N PRO A 72 5.90 -14.04 10.08
CA PRO A 72 4.61 -13.88 9.45
C PRO A 72 4.24 -12.40 9.29
N PRO A 73 3.74 -11.98 8.11
CA PRO A 73 3.34 -10.60 7.90
C PRO A 73 2.04 -10.28 8.64
N HIS A 74 1.95 -9.04 9.13
CA HIS A 74 0.76 -8.49 9.77
C HIS A 74 0.20 -7.35 8.92
N PHE A 75 -1.12 -7.26 8.77
CA PHE A 75 -1.75 -6.17 8.03
C PHE A 75 -1.80 -4.88 8.86
N ILE A 76 -2.14 -5.00 10.14
CA ILE A 76 -2.12 -3.94 11.16
C ILE A 76 -1.63 -4.62 12.46
N LEU A 77 -0.73 -3.99 13.20
CA LEU A 77 -0.25 -4.44 14.50
C LEU A 77 -0.47 -3.33 15.52
N ASP A 78 -1.21 -3.60 16.59
CA ASP A 78 -1.39 -2.67 17.73
C ASP A 78 -1.94 -1.26 17.36
N ASP A 79 -2.85 -1.20 16.38
CA ASP A 79 -3.52 0.01 15.82
C ASP A 79 -2.78 0.68 14.64
N ILE A 80 -3.35 1.76 14.10
CA ILE A 80 -2.78 2.55 13.00
C ILE A 80 -2.19 3.85 13.55
N SER A 81 -0.89 4.00 13.36
CA SER A 81 -0.13 5.17 13.76
C SER A 81 0.52 5.85 12.56
N ARG A 82 0.71 7.17 12.67
CA ARG A 82 1.51 7.95 11.71
C ARG A 82 2.96 7.47 11.60
N PHE A 83 3.44 6.71 12.58
CA PHE A 83 4.79 6.14 12.59
C PHE A 83 4.91 4.83 11.81
N ASP A 84 3.79 4.23 11.39
CA ASP A 84 3.80 2.98 10.60
C ASP A 84 4.12 3.22 9.12
N ILE A 85 4.19 4.49 8.70
CA ILE A 85 4.41 4.88 7.30
C ILE A 85 5.81 5.48 7.14
N GLN A 86 6.65 4.82 6.35
CA GLN A 86 7.96 5.32 5.94
C GLN A 86 8.07 5.34 4.41
N GLN A 87 8.50 6.47 3.85
CA GLN A 87 8.70 6.61 2.41
C GLN A 87 9.92 5.83 1.92
N GLY A 88 9.72 5.01 0.88
CA GLY A 88 10.80 4.32 0.17
C GLY A 88 11.53 5.20 -0.84
N GLY A 89 12.60 4.67 -1.45
CA GLY A 89 13.47 5.42 -2.38
C GLY A 89 12.84 5.87 -3.70
N ALA A 90 11.65 5.36 -4.05
CA ALA A 90 10.95 5.64 -5.30
C ALA A 90 9.85 6.72 -5.19
N GLY A 91 9.39 7.04 -3.97
CA GLY A 91 8.38 8.09 -3.77
C GLY A 91 8.98 9.47 -4.03
N GLY A 92 8.24 10.37 -4.69
CA GLY A 92 8.69 11.73 -4.97
C GLY A 92 9.08 12.47 -3.68
N LYS A 93 10.30 13.00 -3.63
CA LYS A 93 10.69 13.97 -2.61
C LYS A 93 10.08 15.31 -2.99
N GLY A 94 8.97 15.67 -2.36
CA GLY A 94 8.77 17.08 -2.04
C GLY A 94 9.92 17.48 -1.11
N GLU A 95 10.77 18.37 -1.60
CA GLU A 95 11.79 19.16 -0.91
C GLU A 95 12.42 18.63 0.40
N ASN A 96 13.75 18.61 0.37
CA ASN A 96 14.70 18.38 1.46
C ASN A 96 14.23 18.90 2.83
N VAL A 97 13.62 18.05 3.65
CA VAL A 97 13.53 18.27 5.11
C VAL A 97 14.75 17.60 5.76
N PRO A 98 15.60 18.35 6.47
CA PRO A 98 16.77 17.78 7.12
C PRO A 98 16.33 16.80 8.21
N LEU A 99 16.93 15.62 8.21
CA LEU A 99 16.86 14.64 9.28
C LEU A 99 17.50 15.21 10.54
N LEU A 100 16.77 15.94 11.36
CA LEU A 100 17.05 16.11 12.78
C LEU A 100 15.74 16.43 13.50
N LEU A 101 15.12 15.42 14.11
CA LEU A 101 14.43 15.63 15.37
C LEU A 101 15.01 14.65 16.37
N HIS A 102 15.94 15.20 17.16
CA HIS A 102 16.41 14.62 18.39
C HIS A 102 15.22 14.22 19.26
N ARG A 103 15.40 13.09 19.95
CA ARG A 103 14.63 12.72 21.13
C ARG A 103 14.44 13.95 22.02
N ASP A 104 13.20 14.24 22.37
CA ASP A 104 12.84 14.77 23.69
C ASP A 104 11.50 14.18 24.09
N ARG A 105 11.58 13.07 24.84
CA ARG A 105 10.51 12.65 25.74
C ARG A 105 10.79 13.38 27.05
N LEU A 106 10.13 14.51 27.27
CA LEU A 106 9.98 15.06 28.62
C LEU A 106 8.69 14.50 29.22
N SER A 107 8.90 13.76 30.32
CA SER A 107 7.96 13.39 31.41
C SER A 107 6.48 13.25 31.05
#